data_AF-A0A926KCA5-F1
#
_entry.id   AF-A0A926KCA5-F1
#
_cell.length_a   1.000
_cell.length_b   1.000
_cell.length_c   1.000
_cell.angle_alpha   90.00
_cell.angle_beta   90.00
_cell.angle_gamma   90.00
#
_symmetry.space_group_name_H-M   'P 1'
#
loop_
_entity.id
_entity.type
_entity.pdbx_description
1 polymer ?
#
loop_
_entity_poly.entity_id
_entity_poly.type
_entity_poly.pdbx_seq_one_letter_code
_entity_poly.pdbx_strand_id
1 'polypeptide(L)'
;MTTVDDARASLSASSTIEEINVARDDVRGSYEKLQEALVEVSRDRDSALESAWADFDKAVTNIDPNMTIPDAVASLQEEVAGIETAKQGLDKSLACS
;
A
#
# COMPACT_ATOMS: atom_id res chain seq x y z
N MET A 1 9.84 -9.46 4.07
CA MET A 1 8.89 -8.44 4.56
C MET A 1 8.91 -7.39 3.49
N THR A 2 7.87 -7.34 2.66
CA THR A 2 7.83 -6.48 1.48
C THR A 2 7.66 -5.06 1.96
N THR A 3 8.67 -4.23 1.72
CA THR A 3 8.60 -2.79 2.01
C THR A 3 7.70 -2.11 0.98
N VAL A 4 7.29 -0.88 1.26
CA VAL A 4 6.52 -0.11 0.26
C VAL A 4 7.36 0.15 -0.99
N ASP A 5 8.67 0.27 -0.84
CA ASP A 5 9.62 0.35 -1.95
C ASP A 5 9.63 -0.95 -2.81
N ASP A 6 9.57 -2.12 -2.18
CA ASP A 6 9.48 -3.40 -2.89
C ASP A 6 8.16 -3.52 -3.67
N ALA A 7 7.07 -3.04 -3.09
CA ALA A 7 5.77 -2.99 -3.74
C ALA A 7 5.76 -2.03 -4.94
N ARG A 8 6.38 -0.86 -4.79
CA ARG A 8 6.58 0.10 -5.87
C ARG A 8 7.39 -0.50 -7.02
N ALA A 9 8.46 -1.24 -6.69
CA ALA A 9 9.28 -1.93 -7.68
C ALA A 9 8.49 -3.05 -8.39
N SER A 10 7.71 -3.84 -7.64
CA SER A 10 6.88 -4.92 -8.17
C SER A 10 5.78 -4.41 -9.12
N LEU A 11 5.08 -3.33 -8.73
CA LEU A 11 4.10 -2.65 -9.59
C LEU A 11 4.75 -2.10 -10.86
N SER A 12 5.92 -1.48 -10.74
CA SER A 12 6.64 -0.92 -11.91
C SER A 12 7.12 -1.99 -12.88
N ALA A 13 7.36 -3.21 -12.38
CA ALA A 13 7.75 -4.37 -13.20
C ALA A 13 6.54 -5.16 -13.74
N SER A 14 5.32 -4.84 -13.29
CA SER A 14 4.11 -5.57 -13.68
C SER A 14 3.78 -5.34 -15.14
N SER A 15 3.53 -6.43 -15.85
CA SER A 15 3.16 -6.48 -17.27
C SER A 15 1.71 -6.93 -17.49
N THR A 16 1.03 -7.35 -16.42
CA THR A 16 -0.35 -7.85 -16.44
C THR A 16 -1.14 -7.41 -15.20
N ILE A 17 -2.47 -7.46 -15.30
CA ILE A 17 -3.38 -7.23 -14.16
C ILE A 17 -3.18 -8.30 -13.07
N GLU A 18 -2.80 -9.52 -13.44
CA GLU A 18 -2.52 -10.59 -12.49
C GLU A 18 -1.30 -10.25 -11.62
N GLU A 19 -0.21 -9.76 -12.22
CA GLU A 19 0.98 -9.31 -11.49
C GLU A 19 0.69 -8.12 -10.58
N ILE A 20 -0.17 -7.19 -11.01
CA ILE A 20 -0.64 -6.08 -10.16
C ILE A 20 -1.39 -6.62 -8.93
N ASN A 21 -2.26 -7.63 -9.11
CA ASN A 21 -2.97 -8.24 -7.99
C ASN A 21 -2.04 -8.96 -7.03
N VAL A 22 -1.01 -9.64 -7.54
CA VAL A 22 0.03 -10.28 -6.71
C VAL A 22 0.79 -9.22 -5.91
N ALA A 23 1.21 -8.12 -6.55
CA ALA A 23 1.87 -7.01 -5.86
C ALA A 23 0.97 -6.42 -4.76
N ARG A 24 -0.33 -6.26 -5.02
CA ARG A 24 -1.32 -5.83 -4.01
C ARG A 24 -1.41 -6.80 -2.84
N ASP A 25 -1.45 -8.10 -3.11
CA ASP A 25 -1.54 -9.13 -2.07
C ASP A 25 -0.29 -9.15 -1.18
N ASP A 26 0.89 -8.90 -1.75
CA ASP A 26 2.14 -8.76 -0.99
C ASP A 26 2.12 -7.52 -0.07
N VAL A 27 1.60 -6.38 -0.56
CA VAL A 27 1.41 -5.17 0.26
C VAL A 27 0.41 -5.44 1.40
N ARG A 28 -0.71 -6.11 1.10
CA ARG A 28 -1.72 -6.48 2.09
C ARG A 28 -1.08 -7.27 3.24
N GLY A 29 -0.30 -8.30 2.91
CA GLY A 29 0.35 -9.13 3.92
C GLY A 29 1.35 -8.37 4.79
N SER A 30 2.00 -7.33 4.27
CA SER A 30 2.85 -6.43 5.06
C SER A 30 2.03 -5.47 5.93
N TYR A 31 0.92 -4.94 5.40
CA TYR A 31 0.00 -4.06 6.14
C TYR A 31 -0.67 -4.79 7.31
N GLU A 32 -1.18 -6.01 7.11
CA GLU A 32 -1.79 -6.82 8.17
C GLU A 32 -0.82 -7.07 9.33
N LYS A 33 0.44 -7.41 9.04
CA LYS A 33 1.49 -7.57 10.06
C LYS A 33 1.79 -6.29 10.81
N LEU A 34 1.75 -5.16 10.11
CA LEU A 34 1.96 -3.86 10.73
C LEU A 34 0.77 -3.51 11.64
N GLN A 35 -0.46 -3.74 11.21
CA GLN A 35 -1.65 -3.58 12.06
C GLN A 35 -1.59 -4.44 13.31
N GLU A 36 -1.23 -5.72 13.19
CA GLU A 36 -1.06 -6.61 14.35
C GLU A 36 -0.07 -6.04 15.37
N ALA A 37 1.05 -5.48 14.90
CA ALA A 37 2.03 -4.82 15.76
C ALA A 37 1.52 -3.49 16.36
N LEU A 38 0.64 -2.77 15.67
CA LEU A 38 0.09 -1.47 16.11
C LEU A 38 -1.06 -1.60 17.10
N VAL A 39 -1.80 -2.71 17.08
CA VAL A 39 -2.82 -3.02 18.09
C VAL A 39 -2.23 -2.95 19.51
N GLU A 40 -0.93 -3.22 19.67
CA GLU A 40 -0.22 -3.11 20.95
C GLU A 40 0.14 -1.67 21.35
N VAL A 41 0.22 -0.71 20.40
CA VAL A 41 0.90 0.58 20.62
C VAL A 41 -0.02 1.82 20.56
N SER A 42 -1.18 1.80 19.89
CA SER A 42 -2.35 2.73 20.07
C SER A 42 -3.25 2.77 18.83
N ARG A 43 -4.57 2.64 19.01
CA ARG A 43 -5.60 2.62 17.94
C ARG A 43 -5.68 3.88 17.08
N ASP A 44 -5.47 5.06 17.65
CA ASP A 44 -5.68 6.33 16.90
C ASP A 44 -4.61 6.54 15.82
N ARG A 45 -3.47 5.86 15.95
CA ARG A 45 -2.29 6.04 15.08
C ARG A 45 -2.36 5.22 13.79
N ASP A 46 -3.29 4.26 13.73
CA ASP A 46 -3.47 3.34 12.61
C ASP A 46 -4.44 3.87 11.53
N SER A 47 -5.34 4.79 11.88
CA SER A 47 -6.41 5.28 10.98
C SER A 47 -5.92 5.87 9.65
N ALA A 48 -4.78 6.57 9.66
CA ALA A 48 -4.21 7.15 8.44
C ALA A 48 -3.60 6.07 7.52
N LEU A 49 -2.98 5.05 8.11
CA LEU A 49 -2.42 3.92 7.38
C LEU A 49 -3.53 3.04 6.81
N GLU A 50 -4.57 2.78 7.61
CA GLU A 50 -5.79 2.08 7.19
C GLU A 50 -6.49 2.79 6.02
N SER A 51 -6.62 4.12 6.08
CA SER A 51 -7.21 4.90 4.99
C SER A 51 -6.38 4.80 3.71
N ALA A 52 -5.05 5.00 3.81
CA ALA A 52 -4.16 4.91 2.64
C ALA A 52 -4.14 3.50 2.03
N TRP A 53 -4.22 2.46 2.87
CA TRP A 53 -4.34 1.08 2.39
C TRP A 53 -5.68 0.86 1.67
N ALA A 54 -6.79 1.33 2.24
CA ALA A 54 -8.11 1.17 1.64
C ALA A 54 -8.22 1.86 0.28
N ASP A 55 -7.60 3.03 0.12
CA ASP A 55 -7.56 3.75 -1.15
C ASP A 55 -6.75 2.98 -2.21
N PHE A 56 -5.59 2.43 -1.86
CA PHE A 56 -4.80 1.58 -2.74
C PHE A 56 -5.55 0.29 -3.15
N ASP A 57 -6.13 -0.44 -2.19
CA ASP A 57 -6.87 -1.68 -2.47
C ASP A 57 -8.08 -1.42 -3.38
N LYS A 58 -8.75 -0.28 -3.14
CA LYS A 58 -9.85 0.20 -3.98
C LYS A 58 -9.37 0.59 -5.38
N ALA A 59 -8.21 1.24 -5.51
CA ALA A 59 -7.63 1.59 -6.81
C ALA A 59 -7.31 0.33 -7.61
N VAL A 60 -6.71 -0.69 -6.99
CA VAL A 60 -6.41 -1.99 -7.63
C VAL A 60 -7.69 -2.70 -8.07
N THR A 61 -8.72 -2.70 -7.21
CA THR A 61 -10.00 -3.36 -7.51
C THR A 61 -10.79 -2.65 -8.60
N ASN A 62 -10.61 -1.32 -8.75
CA ASN A 62 -11.31 -0.49 -9.73
C ASN A 62 -10.49 -0.18 -10.99
N ILE A 63 -9.39 -0.89 -11.23
CA ILE A 63 -8.65 -0.76 -12.49
C ILE A 63 -9.62 -1.03 -13.64
N ASP A 64 -9.76 -0.06 -14.55
CA ASP A 64 -10.58 -0.23 -15.74
C ASP A 64 -9.97 -1.35 -16.59
N PRO A 65 -10.71 -2.41 -16.94
CA PRO A 65 -10.20 -3.51 -17.76
C PRO A 65 -9.72 -3.07 -19.15
N ASN A 66 -10.10 -1.87 -19.60
CA ASN A 66 -9.65 -1.26 -20.86
C ASN A 66 -8.44 -0.33 -20.69
N MET A 67 -8.04 -0.02 -19.46
CA MET A 67 -6.85 0.78 -19.18
C MET A 67 -5.59 -0.01 -19.56
N THR A 68 -4.59 0.67 -20.11
CA THR A 68 -3.33 0.01 -20.41
C THR A 68 -2.58 -0.30 -19.12
N ILE A 69 -1.78 -1.38 -19.11
CA ILE A 69 -0.99 -1.74 -17.92
C ILE A 69 -0.09 -0.59 -17.44
N PRO A 70 0.62 0.14 -18.30
CA PRO A 70 1.41 1.30 -17.86
C PRO A 70 0.57 2.40 -17.18
N ASP A 71 -0.63 2.67 -17.70
CA ASP A 71 -1.53 3.68 -17.10
C ASP A 71 -2.06 3.20 -15.74
N ALA A 72 -2.40 1.91 -15.62
CA ALA A 72 -2.80 1.30 -14.36
C ALA A 72 -1.68 1.39 -13.33
N VAL A 73 -0.45 1.00 -13.70
CA VAL A 73 0.73 1.10 -12.84
C VAL A 73 0.98 2.55 -12.41
N ALA A 74 0.90 3.51 -13.34
CA ALA A 74 1.07 4.93 -13.02
C ALA A 74 0.04 5.42 -12.01
N SER A 75 -1.23 5.02 -12.16
CA SER A 75 -2.29 5.40 -11.21
C SER A 75 -2.05 4.82 -9.81
N LEU A 76 -1.54 3.59 -9.72
CA LEU A 76 -1.27 2.91 -8.45
C LEU A 76 -0.02 3.45 -7.74
N GLN A 77 0.94 4.02 -8.48
CA GLN A 77 2.15 4.60 -7.88
C GLN A 77 1.84 5.79 -6.97
N GLU A 78 0.76 6.54 -7.24
CA GLU A 78 0.31 7.63 -6.39
C GLU A 78 -0.24 7.10 -5.05
N GLU A 79 -1.05 6.05 -5.10
CA GLU A 79 -1.63 5.42 -3.92
C GLU A 79 -0.56 4.77 -3.03
N VAL A 80 0.44 4.14 -3.64
CA VAL A 80 1.61 3.59 -2.93
C VAL A 80 2.38 4.70 -2.19
N ALA A 81 2.54 5.87 -2.79
CA ALA A 81 3.17 7.01 -2.11
C ALA A 81 2.34 7.54 -0.92
N GLY A 82 1.01 7.40 -1.01
CA GLY A 82 0.09 7.65 0.11
C GLY A 82 0.38 6.71 1.29
N ILE A 83 0.53 5.42 1.03
CA ILE A 83 0.89 4.41 2.05
C ILE A 83 2.25 4.73 2.68
N GLU A 84 3.27 5.10 1.87
CA GLU A 84 4.59 5.50 2.39
C GLU A 84 4.49 6.68 3.36
N THR A 85 3.72 7.69 2.96
CA THR A 85 3.52 8.90 3.76
C THR A 85 2.84 8.59 5.09
N ALA A 86 1.78 7.77 5.06
CA ALA A 86 1.09 7.32 6.26
C ALA A 86 2.01 6.52 7.19
N LYS A 87 2.80 5.59 6.62
CA LYS A 87 3.79 4.82 7.36
C LYS A 87 4.86 5.72 8.01
N GLN A 88 5.39 6.71 7.29
CA GLN A 88 6.36 7.66 7.84
C GLN A 88 5.75 8.52 8.96
N GLY A 89 4.49 8.94 8.82
CA GLY A 89 3.76 9.66 9.86
C GLY A 89 3.56 8.82 11.13
N LEU A 90 3.30 7.53 10.95
CA LEU A 90 3.22 6.55 12.02
C LEU A 90 4.59 6.34 12.70
N ASP A 91 5.65 6.06 11.94
CA ASP A 91 7.01 5.86 12.47
C ASP A 91 7.46 7.08 13.30
N LYS A 92 7.22 8.30 12.82
CA LYS A 92 7.49 9.55 13.55
C LYS A 92 6.73 9.63 14.86
N SER A 93 5.50 9.14 14.90
CA SER A 93 4.78 9.10 16.17
C SER A 93 5.36 8.13 17.16
N LEU A 94 5.69 6.93 16.70
CA LEU A 94 6.19 5.87 17.57
C LEU A 94 7.54 6.27 18.16
N ALA A 95 8.32 7.07 17.42
CA ALA A 95 9.57 7.65 17.93
C ALA A 95 9.38 8.80 18.93
N CYS A 96 8.20 9.41 19.00
CA CYS A 96 7.89 10.53 19.91
C CYS A 96 7.12 10.10 21.17
N SER A 97 6.80 8.80 21.32
CA SER A 97 6.21 8.19 22.53
C SER A 97 7.28 7.53 23.39
#